data_AF-K1Z011-F1
#
_entry.id   AF-K1Z011-F1
#
_cell.length_a   1.000
_cell.length_b   1.000
_cell.length_c   1.000
_cell.angle_alpha   90.00
_cell.angle_beta   90.00
_cell.angle_gamma   90.00
#
_symmetry.space_group_name_H-M   'P 1'
#
loop_
_entity.id
_entity.type
_entity.pdbx_description
1 polymer ?
#
loop_
_entity_poly.entity_id
_entity_poly.type
_entity_poly.pdbx_seq_one_letter_code
_entity_poly.pdbx_strand_id
1 'polypeptide(L)'
;MWQSIHSLIENRFYVDEFYLFVTRKIIFARIAAPIAWFDRHVVDGFMNLCGRFTRVSGNKIGIAQTGQTQTYLAWMVLGLILAIIFKW
;
A
#
# COMPACT_ATOMS: atom_id res chain seq x y z
N MET A 1 44.21 -27.57 31.65
CA MET A 1 44.53 -27.07 30.30
C MET A 1 43.56 -27.57 29.24
N TRP A 2 43.41 -28.89 29.06
CA TRP A 2 42.47 -29.46 28.07
C TRP A 2 40.98 -29.20 28.34
N GLN A 3 40.54 -29.20 29.61
CA GLN A 3 39.16 -28.89 29.99
C GLN A 3 38.73 -27.45 29.63
N SER A 4 39.67 -26.50 29.66
CA SER A 4 39.41 -25.09 29.33
C SER A 4 39.28 -24.84 27.82
N ILE A 5 39.93 -25.68 27.00
CA ILE A 5 39.86 -25.59 25.54
C ILE A 5 38.54 -26.17 25.03
N HIS A 6 38.07 -27.27 25.63
CA HIS A 6 36.78 -27.86 25.28
C HIS A 6 35.60 -26.92 25.55
N SER A 7 35.56 -26.25 26.71
CA SER A 7 34.45 -25.32 27.03
C SER A 7 34.40 -24.07 26.14
N LEU A 8 35.54 -23.62 25.58
CA LEU A 8 35.59 -22.51 24.63
C LEU A 8 35.05 -22.91 23.24
N ILE A 9 35.29 -24.15 22.83
CA ILE A 9 34.78 -24.72 21.57
C ILE A 9 33.28 -25.04 21.69
N GLU A 10 32.86 -25.56 22.85
CA GLU A 10 31.45 -25.90 23.14
C GLU A 10 30.55 -24.65 23.19
N ASN A 11 31.07 -23.51 23.66
CA ASN A 11 30.38 -22.22 23.65
C ASN A 11 30.38 -21.48 22.31
N ARG A 12 30.70 -22.15 21.19
CA ARG A 12 30.74 -21.58 19.83
C ARG A 12 31.22 -20.12 19.82
N PHE A 13 32.33 -19.86 20.49
CA PHE A 13 33.06 -18.60 20.41
C PHE A 13 32.25 -17.30 20.64
N TYR A 14 31.12 -17.30 21.37
CA TYR A 14 30.28 -16.09 21.54
C TYR A 14 29.78 -15.42 20.24
N VAL A 15 30.10 -16.00 19.07
CA VAL A 15 29.80 -15.41 17.76
C VAL A 15 28.31 -15.46 17.49
N ASP A 16 27.64 -16.54 17.89
CA ASP A 16 26.19 -16.69 17.72
C ASP A 16 25.42 -15.64 18.54
N GLU A 17 25.86 -15.37 19.77
CA GLU A 17 25.24 -14.41 20.67
C GLU A 17 25.50 -12.97 20.22
N PHE A 18 26.69 -12.70 19.70
CA PHE A 18 27.03 -11.43 19.05
C PHE A 18 26.25 -11.22 17.75
N TYR A 19 26.09 -12.25 16.91
CA TYR A 19 25.26 -12.20 15.71
C TYR A 19 23.80 -11.94 16.08
N LEU A 20 23.24 -12.66 17.06
CA LEU A 20 21.87 -12.43 17.54
C LEU A 20 21.69 -11.03 18.10
N PHE A 21 22.69 -10.49 18.80
CA PHE A 21 22.67 -9.12 19.33
C PHE A 21 22.73 -8.06 18.23
N VAL A 22 23.65 -8.17 17.28
CA VAL A 22 23.78 -7.23 16.15
C VAL A 22 22.53 -7.28 15.28
N THR A 23 22.08 -8.48 14.91
CA THR A 23 20.93 -8.66 14.03
C THR A 23 19.65 -8.18 14.71
N ARG A 24 19.33 -8.61 15.94
CA ARG A 24 18.11 -8.18 16.64
C ARG A 24 18.16 -6.72 17.08
N LYS A 25 19.29 -6.24 17.61
CA LYS A 25 19.31 -4.94 18.29
C LYS A 25 19.65 -3.78 17.37
N ILE A 26 20.41 -4.01 16.30
CA ILE A 26 20.76 -2.95 15.35
C ILE A 26 19.83 -3.01 14.13
N ILE A 27 19.65 -4.17 13.51
CA ILE A 27 18.89 -4.25 12.25
C ILE A 27 17.38 -4.11 12.49
N PHE A 28 16.80 -4.88 13.41
CA PHE A 28 15.35 -4.77 13.66
C PHE A 28 14.95 -3.44 14.33
N ALA A 29 15.78 -2.88 15.21
CA ALA A 29 15.42 -1.64 15.90
C ALA A 29 15.66 -0.37 15.07
N ARG A 30 16.73 -0.31 14.27
CA ARG A 30 17.08 0.92 13.53
C ARG A 30 16.67 0.91 12.06
N ILE A 31 16.57 -0.25 11.42
CA ILE A 31 16.26 -0.34 9.98
C ILE A 31 14.82 -0.79 9.77
N ALA A 32 14.36 -1.82 10.48
CA ALA A 32 12.99 -2.32 10.29
C ALA A 32 11.93 -1.37 10.86
N ALA A 33 12.22 -0.65 11.96
CA ALA A 33 11.28 0.31 12.54
C ALA A 33 10.87 1.47 11.61
N PRO A 34 11.81 2.20 10.97
CA PRO A 34 11.44 3.28 10.05
C PRO A 34 10.76 2.77 8.77
N ILE A 35 11.16 1.61 8.25
CA ILE A 35 10.52 0.99 7.08
C ILE A 35 9.08 0.58 7.42
N ALA A 36 8.87 -0.06 8.57
CA ALA A 36 7.54 -0.45 9.01
C ALA A 36 6.65 0.75 9.38
N TRP A 37 7.24 1.87 9.79
CA TRP A 37 6.53 3.13 9.96
C TRP A 37 6.14 3.75 8.62
N PHE A 38 7.06 3.76 7.65
CA PHE A 38 6.82 4.28 6.30
C PHE A 38 5.69 3.52 5.60
N ASP A 39 5.72 2.19 5.62
CA ASP A 39 4.65 1.35 5.05
C ASP A 39 3.29 1.69 5.68
N ARG A 40 3.21 1.68 7.02
CA ARG A 40 1.97 1.97 7.76
C ARG A 40 1.45 3.40 7.69
N HIS A 41 2.26 4.38 7.28
CA HIS A 41 1.81 5.78 7.20
C HIS A 41 1.63 6.24 5.75
N VAL A 42 2.58 5.90 4.89
CA VAL A 42 2.59 6.34 3.50
C VAL A 42 1.77 5.40 2.63
N VAL A 43 1.97 4.09 2.75
CA VAL A 43 1.24 3.12 1.92
C VAL A 43 -0.22 3.01 2.38
N ASP A 44 -0.46 2.89 3.69
CA ASP A 44 -1.83 2.92 4.23
C ASP A 44 -2.53 4.25 3.95
N GLY A 45 -1.82 5.38 4.07
CA GLY A 45 -2.35 6.70 3.75
C GLY A 45 -2.75 6.82 2.28
N PHE A 46 -1.89 6.34 1.38
CA PHE A 46 -2.15 6.32 -0.06
C PHE A 46 -3.35 5.44 -0.41
N MET A 47 -3.44 4.23 0.14
CA MET A 47 -4.57 3.33 -0.11
C MET A 47 -5.89 3.91 0.40
N ASN A 48 -5.88 4.54 1.58
CA ASN A 48 -7.05 5.24 2.10
C ASN A 48 -7.47 6.41 1.20
N LEU A 49 -6.52 7.16 0.64
CA LEU A 49 -6.81 8.23 -0.32
C LEU A 49 -7.40 7.69 -1.62
N CYS A 50 -6.82 6.62 -2.18
CA CYS A 50 -7.36 5.94 -3.35
C CYS A 50 -8.79 5.45 -3.11
N GLY A 51 -9.05 4.81 -1.96
CA GLY A 51 -10.39 4.37 -1.57
C GLY A 51 -11.37 5.52 -1.45
N ARG A 52 -10.97 6.63 -0.80
CA ARG A 52 -11.79 7.85 -0.71
C ARG A 52 -12.07 8.45 -2.09
N PHE A 53 -11.07 8.51 -2.96
CA PHE A 53 -11.21 9.05 -4.31
C PHE A 53 -12.21 8.22 -5.12
N THR A 54 -12.08 6.90 -5.11
CA THR A 54 -13.03 5.99 -5.77
C THR A 54 -14.44 6.17 -5.24
N ARG A 55 -14.63 6.27 -3.93
CA ARG A 55 -15.95 6.47 -3.32
C ARG A 55 -16.57 7.82 -3.70
N VAL A 56 -15.78 8.89 -3.68
CA VAL A 56 -16.24 10.23 -4.09
C VAL A 56 -16.61 10.24 -5.57
N SER A 57 -15.78 9.64 -6.43
CA SER A 57 -16.06 9.52 -7.86
C SER A 57 -17.35 8.71 -8.11
N GLY A 58 -17.52 7.58 -7.42
CA GLY A 58 -18.74 6.78 -7.49
C GLY A 58 -19.99 7.54 -7.05
N ASN A 59 -19.93 8.27 -5.93
CA ASN A 59 -21.04 9.09 -5.47
C ASN A 59 -21.39 10.21 -6.46
N LYS A 60 -20.39 10.86 -7.06
CA LYS A 60 -20.63 11.89 -8.09
C LYS A 60 -21.29 11.32 -9.33
N ILE A 61 -20.86 10.14 -9.79
CA ILE A 61 -21.47 9.43 -10.91
C ILE A 61 -22.91 9.01 -10.57
N GLY A 62 -23.16 8.58 -9.33
CA GLY A 62 -24.49 8.23 -8.84
C GLY A 62 -25.45 9.43 -8.84
N ILE A 63 -24.99 10.63 -8.48
CA ILE A 63 -25.81 11.86 -8.53
C ILE A 63 -26.18 12.24 -9.98
N ALA A 64 -25.35 11.90 -10.96
CA ALA A 64 -25.67 12.09 -12.37
C ALA A 64 -26.83 11.19 -12.85
N GLN A 65 -27.16 10.13 -12.11
CA GLN A 65 -28.31 9.28 -12.37
C GLN A 65 -29.57 9.86 -11.70
N THR A 66 -30.14 10.90 -12.29
CA THR A 66 -31.25 11.71 -11.72
C THR A 66 -32.61 10.99 -11.67
N GLY A 67 -32.67 9.69 -12.02
CA GLY A 67 -33.90 8.87 -12.02
C GLY A 67 -34.96 9.25 -13.06
N GLN A 68 -34.77 10.35 -13.79
CA GLN A 68 -35.69 10.82 -14.83
C GLN A 68 -35.31 10.22 -16.20
N THR A 69 -36.24 9.48 -16.81
CA THR A 69 -36.05 8.87 -18.14
C THR A 69 -35.74 9.90 -19.24
N GLN A 70 -36.27 11.12 -19.10
CA GLN A 70 -36.05 12.24 -20.03
C GLN A 70 -34.57 12.64 -20.11
N THR A 71 -33.84 12.64 -18.99
CA THR A 71 -32.42 12.99 -18.95
C THR A 71 -31.57 11.97 -19.70
N TYR A 72 -31.89 10.68 -19.58
CA TYR A 72 -31.21 9.62 -20.35
C TYR A 72 -31.44 9.77 -21.85
N LEU A 73 -32.68 10.04 -22.27
CA LEU A 73 -33.02 10.27 -23.67
C LEU A 73 -32.29 11.49 -24.25
N ALA A 74 -32.19 12.58 -23.48
CA ALA A 74 -31.45 13.76 -23.89
C ALA A 74 -29.97 13.44 -24.16
N TRP A 75 -29.28 12.72 -23.26
CA TRP A 75 -27.89 12.31 -23.46
C TRP A 75 -27.70 11.37 -24.67
N MET A 76 -28.65 10.45 -24.90
CA MET A 76 -28.61 9.56 -26.07
C MET A 76 -28.74 10.32 -27.39
N VAL A 77 -29.69 11.27 -27.48
CA VAL A 77 -29.88 12.11 -28.67
C VAL A 77 -28.67 13.00 -28.91
N LEU A 78 -28.11 13.60 -27.85
CA LEU A 78 -26.92 14.45 -27.94
C LEU A 78 -25.70 13.66 -28.43
N GLY A 79 -25.51 12.44 -27.92
CA GLY A 79 -24.46 11.53 -28.39
C GLY A 79 -24.62 11.13 -29.87
N LEU A 80 -25.85 10.89 -30.33
CA LEU A 80 -26.14 10.58 -31.73
C LEU A 80 -25.79 11.76 -32.66
N ILE A 81 -26.17 12.98 -32.27
CA ILE A 81 -25.88 14.20 -33.04
C ILE A 81 -24.36 14.40 -33.15
N LEU A 82 -23.63 14.26 -32.03
CA LEU A 82 -22.16 14.38 -32.03
C LEU A 82 -21.50 13.32 -32.92
N ALA A 83 -21.96 12.07 -32.87
CA ALA A 83 -21.42 11.00 -33.71
C ALA A 83 -21.65 11.26 -35.21
N ILE A 84 -22.81 11.82 -35.58
CA ILE A 84 -23.11 12.19 -36.97
C ILE A 84 -22.21 13.34 -37.44
N ILE A 85 -22.01 14.36 -36.61
CA ILE A 85 -21.14 15.50 -36.91
C ILE A 85 -19.67 15.06 -37.02
N PHE A 86 -19.20 14.20 -36.12
CA PHE A 86 -17.81 13.75 -36.11
C PHE A 86 -17.46 12.76 -37.24
N LYS A 87 -18.47 12.09 -37.81
CA LYS A 87 -18.31 11.20 -38.97
C LYS A 87 -18.22 11.98 -40.29
N TRP A 88 -18.62 13.25 -40.29
CA TRP A 88 -18.52 14.16 -41.44
C TRP A 88 -17.21 14.93 -41.41
#